data_AF-A0A966YTJ7-F1
#
_entry.id   AF-A0A966YTJ7-F1
#
_cell.length_a   1.000
_cell.length_b   1.000
_cell.length_c   1.000
_cell.angle_alpha   90.00
_cell.angle_beta   90.00
_cell.angle_gamma   90.00
#
_symmetry.space_group_name_H-M   'P 1'
#
loop_
_entity.id
_entity.type
_entity.pdbx_description
1 polymer ?
#
loop_
_entity_poly.entity_id
_entity_poly.type
_entity_poly.pdbx_seq_one_letter_code
_entity_poly.pdbx_strand_id
1 'polypeptide(L)' 'MNTAMLNADSPIGTGGDVVKAVGEVLEPADVAEVVHQAIVDERFLILPHPEVGDYLKFKGSDPQKWITGMQRLQRRTLGY' A
#
# COMPACT_ATOMS: atom_id res chain seq x y z
N MET A 1 2.94 10.47 13.73
CA MET A 1 1.70 9.83 14.23
C MET A 1 1.08 9.08 13.06
N ASN A 2 1.01 7.75 13.15
CA ASN A 2 0.46 6.89 12.08
C ASN A 2 -1.07 6.89 12.07
N THR A 3 -1.66 6.48 10.95
CA THR A 3 -3.12 6.52 10.76
C THR A 3 -3.85 5.57 11.72
N ALA A 4 -5.07 5.95 12.14
CA ALA A 4 -5.92 5.12 12.99
C ALA A 4 -6.23 3.74 12.37
N MET A 5 -6.22 3.64 11.03
CA MET A 5 -6.44 2.39 10.30
C MET A 5 -5.33 1.35 10.50
N LEU A 6 -4.08 1.78 10.74
CA LEU A 6 -2.96 0.88 11.02
C LEU A 6 -3.04 0.29 12.45
N ASN A 7 -3.56 1.08 13.38
CA ASN A 7 -3.54 0.77 14.81
C ASN A 7 -4.85 0.15 15.33
N ALA A 8 -5.89 0.09 14.48
CA ALA A 8 -7.17 -0.45 14.87
C ALA A 8 -7.09 -1.99 14.97
N ASP A 9 -7.29 -2.53 16.16
CA ASP A 9 -7.54 -3.96 16.36
C ASP A 9 -9.00 -4.27 16.00
N SER A 10 -9.21 -5.14 15.00
CA SER A 10 -10.54 -5.66 14.64
C SER A 10 -10.54 -7.18 14.73
N PRO A 11 -11.58 -7.79 15.33
CA PRO A 11 -11.69 -9.25 15.43
C PRO A 11 -11.88 -9.96 14.08
N ILE A 12 -12.17 -9.21 13.00
CA ILE A 12 -12.35 -9.75 11.63
C ILE A 12 -11.11 -9.49 10.76
N GLY A 13 -10.06 -8.90 11.33
CA GLY A 13 -8.93 -8.33 10.59
C GLY A 13 -9.33 -7.00 9.93
N THR A 14 -8.42 -6.03 9.92
CA THR A 14 -8.66 -4.70 9.34
C THR A 14 -8.01 -4.55 7.97
N GLY A 15 -8.37 -3.48 7.25
CA GLY A 15 -7.56 -3.00 6.12
C GLY A 15 -6.10 -2.75 6.50
N GLY A 16 -5.81 -2.45 7.78
CA GLY A 16 -4.45 -2.29 8.30
C GLY A 16 -3.64 -3.59 8.27
N ASP A 17 -4.27 -4.75 8.45
CA ASP A 17 -3.58 -6.04 8.40
C ASP A 17 -3.14 -6.39 6.98
N VAL A 18 -3.94 -6.01 5.98
CA VAL A 18 -3.55 -6.13 4.57
C VAL A 18 -2.36 -5.22 4.27
N VAL A 19 -2.37 -3.98 4.76
CA VAL A 19 -1.26 -3.03 4.56
C VAL A 19 0.03 -3.56 5.17
N LYS A 20 -0.02 -4.03 6.43
CA LYS A 20 1.14 -4.63 7.11
C LYS A 20 1.64 -5.92 6.44
N ALA A 21 0.75 -6.69 5.82
CA ALA A 21 1.12 -7.95 5.17
C ALA A 21 1.74 -7.78 3.78
N VAL A 22 1.58 -6.62 3.14
CA VAL A 22 2.00 -6.39 1.75
C VAL A 22 3.29 -5.59 1.66
N GLY A 23 3.57 -4.70 2.61
CA GLY A 23 4.75 -3.86 2.54
C GLY A 23 5.17 -3.28 3.88
N GLU A 24 6.32 -2.61 3.85
CA GLU A 24 6.85 -1.87 5.00
C GLU A 24 5.98 -0.65 5.29
N VAL A 25 5.67 -0.44 6.57
CA VAL A 25 4.94 0.75 7.00
C VAL A 25 5.96 1.87 7.21
N LEU A 26 5.92 2.87 6.33
CA LEU A 26 6.76 4.07 6.46
C LEU A 26 6.23 5.00 7.53
N GLU A 27 7.13 5.66 8.26
CA GLU A 27 6.73 6.74 9.14
C GLU A 27 6.34 7.99 8.35
N PRO A 28 5.48 8.87 8.89
CA PRO A 28 5.02 10.05 8.16
C PRO A 28 6.15 11.01 7.79
N ALA A 29 7.22 11.03 8.60
CA ALA A 29 8.41 11.84 8.33
C ALA A 29 9.15 11.34 7.09
N ASP A 30 9.27 10.03 6.90
CA ASP A 30 9.92 9.44 5.73
C ASP A 30 9.13 9.75 4.45
N VAL A 31 7.81 9.62 4.53
CA VAL A 31 6.92 9.98 3.41
C VAL A 31 7.01 11.47 3.08
N ALA A 32 7.10 12.33 4.09
CA ALA A 32 7.24 13.78 3.88
C ALA A 32 8.53 14.12 3.15
N GLU A 33 9.65 13.46 3.47
CA GLU A 33 10.91 13.67 2.77
C GLU A 33 10.83 13.24 1.30
N VAL A 34 10.21 12.09 1.01
CA VAL A 34 10.01 11.65 -0.38
C VAL A 34 9.16 12.64 -1.18
N VAL A 35 8.11 13.18 -0.57
CA VAL A 35 7.25 14.20 -1.20
C VAL A 35 8.02 15.50 -1.44
N HIS A 36 8.78 15.96 -0.44
CA HIS A 36 9.62 17.16 -0.57
C HIS A 36 10.60 17.02 -1.73
N GLN A 37 11.33 15.90 -1.80
CA GLN A 37 12.25 15.65 -2.90
C GLN A 37 11.53 15.59 -4.25
N ALA A 38 10.33 15.01 -4.33
CA ALA A 38 9.56 14.97 -5.57
C ALA A 38 9.10 16.36 -6.05
N ILE A 39 8.81 17.28 -5.12
CA ILE A 39 8.50 18.67 -5.47
C ILE A 39 9.75 19.36 -6.05
N VAL A 40 10.91 19.18 -5.43
CA VAL A 40 12.20 19.72 -5.94
C VAL A 40 12.52 19.17 -7.33
N ASP A 41 12.23 17.88 -7.57
CA ASP A 41 12.46 17.22 -8.85
C ASP A 41 11.34 17.45 -9.89
N GLU A 42 10.29 18.23 -9.55
CA GLU A 42 9.09 18.45 -10.37
C GLU A 42 8.40 17.14 -10.83
N ARG A 43 8.43 16.09 -9.98
CA ARG A 43 7.82 14.79 -10.26
C ARG A 43 6.37 14.75 -9.82
N PHE A 44 5.46 14.57 -10.78
CA PHE A 44 4.03 14.50 -10.52
C PHE A 44 3.59 13.21 -9.81
N LEU A 45 4.05 12.04 -10.28
CA LEU A 45 3.74 10.76 -9.65
C LEU A 45 4.76 10.45 -8.55
N ILE A 46 4.30 10.51 -7.30
CA ILE A 46 5.12 10.24 -6.12
C ILE A 46 4.75 8.86 -5.59
N LEU A 47 5.73 7.96 -5.55
CA LEU A 47 5.58 6.61 -5.02
C LEU A 47 6.60 6.43 -3.88
N PRO A 48 6.20 6.65 -2.60
CA PRO A 48 7.05 6.40 -1.44
C PRO A 48 7.54 4.94 -1.39
N HIS A 49 6.70 4.02 -1.85
CA HIS A 49 7.01 2.61 -2.06
C HIS A 49 7.25 2.36 -3.56
N PRO A 50 8.52 2.23 -4.01
CA PRO A 50 8.82 2.09 -5.44
C PRO A 50 8.18 0.86 -6.08
N GLU A 51 8.00 -0.24 -5.33
CA GLU A 51 7.35 -1.48 -5.75
C GLU A 51 5.89 -1.27 -6.19
N VAL A 52 5.21 -0.24 -5.68
CA VAL A 52 3.84 0.11 -6.10
C VAL A 52 3.79 0.52 -7.56
N GLY A 53 4.91 0.99 -8.12
CA GLY A 53 5.03 1.26 -9.55
C GLY A 53 4.80 0.02 -10.40
N ASP A 54 5.31 -1.14 -9.96
CA ASP A 54 5.08 -2.39 -10.66
C ASP A 54 3.67 -2.93 -10.46
N TYR A 55 3.06 -2.66 -9.30
CA TYR A 55 1.65 -2.97 -9.05
C TYR A 55 0.72 -2.15 -9.96
N LEU A 56 1.01 -0.86 -10.15
CA LEU A 56 0.27 0.00 -11.08
C LEU A 56 0.35 -0.51 -12.51
N LYS A 57 1.55 -0.87 -12.98
CA LYS A 57 1.75 -1.47 -14.30
C LYS A 57 0.97 -2.77 -14.43
N PHE A 58 1.10 -3.67 -13.45
CA PHE A 58 0.44 -4.97 -13.49
C PHE A 58 -1.09 -4.83 -13.49
N LYS A 59 -1.63 -3.99 -12.59
CA LYS A 59 -3.06 -3.66 -12.51
C LYS A 59 -3.60 -3.10 -13.83
N GLY A 60 -2.83 -2.24 -14.50
CA GLY A 60 -3.20 -1.70 -15.81
C GLY A 60 -3.13 -2.74 -16.94
N SER A 61 -2.15 -3.64 -16.90
CA SER A 61 -1.92 -4.65 -17.94
C SER A 61 -2.88 -5.83 -17.91
N ASP A 62 -3.30 -6.28 -16.72
CA ASP A 62 -4.22 -7.42 -16.55
C ASP A 62 -5.12 -7.22 -15.32
N PRO A 63 -6.22 -6.45 -15.47
CA PRO A 63 -7.12 -6.14 -14.37
C PRO A 63 -7.77 -7.38 -13.73
N GLN A 64 -8.08 -8.41 -14.52
CA GLN A 64 -8.76 -9.60 -14.02
C GLN A 64 -7.84 -10.44 -13.13
N LYS A 65 -6.57 -10.63 -13.53
CA LYS A 65 -5.58 -11.28 -12.68
C LYS A 65 -5.28 -10.47 -11.42
N TRP A 66 -5.23 -9.13 -11.53
CA TRP A 66 -5.09 -8.26 -10.38
C TRP A 66 -6.21 -8.48 -9.35
N ILE A 67 -7.49 -8.41 -9.78
CA ILE A 67 -8.65 -8.62 -8.89
C ILE A 67 -8.58 -9.99 -8.22
N THR A 68 -8.30 -11.04 -8.99
CA THR A 68 -8.18 -12.40 -8.47
C THR A 68 -7.06 -12.51 -7.43
N GLY A 69 -5.92 -11.87 -7.67
CA GLY A 69 -4.80 -11.82 -6.73
C GLY A 69 -5.15 -11.09 -5.43
N MET A 70 -5.81 -9.94 -5.53
CA MET A 70 -6.24 -9.15 -4.36
C MET A 70 -7.27 -9.89 -3.51
N GLN A 71 -8.23 -10.60 -4.12
CA GLN A 71 -9.20 -11.43 -3.40
C GLN A 71 -8.51 -12.57 -2.64
N ARG A 72 -7.48 -13.20 -3.24
CA ARG A 72 -6.70 -14.26 -2.58
C ARG A 72 -5.90 -13.72 -1.40
N LEU A 73 -5.23 -12.58 -1.58
CA LEU A 73 -4.48 -11.91 -0.54
C LEU A 73 -5.39 -11.57 0.65
N GLN A 74 -6.54 -10.96 0.38
CA GLN A 74 -7.54 -10.58 1.38
C GLN A 74 -8.00 -11.78 2.21
N ARG A 75 -8.31 -12.93 1.56
CA ARG A 75 -8.70 -14.17 2.26
C ARG A 75 -7.59 -14.66 3.20
N ARG A 76 -6.34 -14.68 2.72
CA ARG A 76 -5.17 -15.10 3.51
C ARG A 76 -4.94 -14.21 4.74
N THR A 77 -5.14 -12.89 4.60
CA THR A 77 -4.90 -11.93 5.69
C THR A 77 -6.06 -11.85 6.68
N LEU A 78 -7.31 -12.03 6.22
CA LEU A 78 -8.50 -12.00 7.08
C LEU A 78 -8.87 -13.39 7.65
N GLY A 79 -8.11 -14.44 7.33
CA GLY A 79 -8.24 -15.75 7.96
C GLY A 79 -9.44 -16.60 7.49
N TYR A 80 -9.82 -16.52 6.21
CA TYR A 80 -10.85 -17.37 5.61
C TYR A 80 -10.32 -18.28 4.49
#